data_AF-A0A0P7X5D1-F1
#
_entry.id   AF-A0A0P7X5D1-F1
#
_cell.length_a   1.000
_cell.length_b   1.000
_cell.length_c   1.000
_cell.angle_alpha   90.00
_cell.angle_beta   90.00
_cell.angle_gamma   90.00
#
_symmetry.space_group_name_H-M   'P 1'
#
loop_
_entity.id
_entity.type
_entity.pdbx_description
1 polymer ?
#
loop_
_entity_poly.entity_id
_entity_poly.type
_entity_poly.pdbx_seq_one_letter_code
_entity_poly.pdbx_strand_id
1 'polypeptide(L)'
;MARADAHALSLDQGFRMMLYLLGPNETSFARDEDVPEYVEKATPFFMMLMLSELLIGWAKTGSLVIRINDGITSLSAGVMSRLSK
;
A
#
# COMPACT_ATOMS: atom_id res chain seq x y z
N MET A 1 0.15 27.79 3.26
CA MET A 1 -0.30 26.49 3.80
C MET A 1 -1.56 26.03 3.08
N ALA A 2 -1.46 25.72 1.77
CA ALA A 2 -2.64 25.36 0.94
C ALA A 2 -2.25 24.50 -0.28
N ARG A 3 -1.20 23.66 -0.17
CA ARG A 3 -0.66 22.91 -1.32
C ARG A 3 -0.31 21.44 -1.00
N ALA A 4 -0.72 20.93 0.16
CA ALA A 4 -0.52 19.52 0.54
C ALA A 4 -1.74 18.64 0.24
N ASP A 5 -2.93 19.24 0.06
CA ASP A 5 -4.21 18.52 0.00
C ASP A 5 -4.61 18.05 -1.40
N ALA A 6 -3.90 18.47 -2.46
CA ALA A 6 -4.21 18.08 -3.83
C ALA A 6 -3.84 16.61 -4.15
N HIS A 7 -3.06 15.94 -3.29
CA HIS A 7 -2.54 14.58 -3.54
C HIS A 7 -2.99 13.56 -2.48
N ALA A 8 -3.98 13.90 -1.66
CA ALA A 8 -4.59 12.95 -0.75
C ALA A 8 -5.58 12.08 -1.54
N LEU A 9 -5.15 10.89 -1.95
CA LEU A 9 -6.07 9.88 -2.48
C LEU A 9 -7.13 9.59 -1.40
N SER A 10 -8.39 9.54 -1.81
CA SER A 10 -9.44 9.01 -0.93
C SER A 10 -9.14 7.56 -0.56
N LEU A 11 -9.69 7.07 0.55
CA LEU A 11 -9.50 5.67 0.97
C LEU A 11 -9.93 4.69 -0.12
N ASP A 12 -11.06 4.96 -0.79
CA ASP A 12 -11.55 4.18 -1.93
C ASP A 12 -10.55 4.18 -3.09
N GLN A 13 -10.08 5.36 -3.50
CA GLN A 13 -9.12 5.47 -4.59
C GLN A 13 -7.79 4.80 -4.24
N GLY A 14 -7.30 4.97 -3.01
CA GLY A 14 -6.07 4.32 -2.53
C GLY A 14 -6.18 2.80 -2.52
N PHE A 15 -7.35 2.25 -2.14
CA PHE A 15 -7.60 0.82 -2.21
C PHE A 15 -7.70 0.31 -3.66
N ARG A 16 -8.47 0.99 -4.51
CA ARG A 16 -8.59 0.67 -5.95
C ARG A 16 -7.25 0.76 -6.68
N MET A 17 -6.42 1.72 -6.31
CA MET A 17 -5.06 1.90 -6.82
C MET A 17 -4.21 0.65 -6.62
N MET A 18 -4.26 0.02 -5.44
CA MET A 18 -3.50 -1.21 -5.17
C MET A 18 -3.90 -2.37 -6.10
N LEU A 19 -5.13 -2.35 -6.57
CA LEU A 19 -5.72 -3.39 -7.42
C LEU A 19 -5.72 -3.01 -8.91
N TYR A 20 -5.07 -1.90 -9.28
CA TYR A 20 -5.09 -1.35 -10.65
C TYR A 20 -6.51 -1.07 -11.18
N LEU A 21 -7.44 -0.68 -10.29
CA LEU A 21 -8.85 -0.40 -10.61
C LEU A 21 -9.15 1.10 -10.81
N LEU A 22 -8.14 1.93 -11.05
CA LEU A 22 -8.31 3.35 -11.35
C LEU A 22 -8.47 3.56 -12.86
N GLY A 23 -9.42 4.42 -13.22
CA GLY A 23 -9.63 4.81 -14.62
C GLY A 23 -8.56 5.81 -15.12
N PRO A 24 -8.41 5.97 -16.45
CA PRO A 24 -7.45 6.92 -17.03
C PRO A 24 -7.77 8.37 -16.65
N ASN A 25 -9.03 8.71 -16.36
CA ASN A 25 -9.43 10.00 -15.83
C ASN A 25 -8.91 10.29 -14.41
N GLU A 26 -8.55 9.25 -13.65
CA GLU A 26 -8.02 9.35 -12.28
C GLU A 26 -6.48 9.24 -12.23
N THR A 27 -5.84 8.78 -13.31
CA THR A 27 -4.39 8.51 -13.36
C THR A 27 -3.64 9.23 -14.49
N SER A 28 -4.32 10.11 -15.24
CA SER A 28 -3.68 10.97 -16.25
C SER A 28 -3.28 12.31 -15.64
N PHE A 29 -1.99 12.63 -15.72
CA PHE A 29 -1.40 13.85 -15.17
C PHE A 29 -0.75 14.66 -16.29
N ALA A 30 -0.90 15.98 -16.23
CA ALA A 30 -0.31 16.88 -17.24
C ALA A 30 1.17 17.17 -16.98
N ARG A 31 1.62 17.05 -15.72
CA ARG A 31 2.99 17.30 -15.30
C ARG A 31 3.43 16.19 -14.36
N ASP A 32 4.72 15.86 -14.40
CA ASP A 32 5.31 14.81 -13.55
C ASP A 32 5.17 15.15 -12.05
N GLU A 33 5.19 16.45 -11.71
CA GLU A 33 4.97 16.97 -10.35
C GLU A 33 3.59 16.61 -9.79
N ASP A 34 2.61 16.32 -10.65
CA ASP A 34 1.25 15.98 -10.25
C ASP A 34 1.10 14.48 -9.95
N VAL A 35 2.08 13.65 -10.34
CA VAL A 35 2.08 12.20 -10.15
C VAL A 35 2.29 11.88 -8.67
N PRO A 36 1.33 11.18 -8.02
CA PRO A 36 1.49 10.85 -6.62
C PRO A 36 2.57 9.79 -6.40
N GLU A 37 3.24 9.89 -5.25
CA GLU A 37 4.19 8.88 -4.77
C GLU A 37 3.46 7.57 -4.40
N TYR A 38 3.19 6.73 -5.40
CA TYR A 38 2.36 5.53 -5.28
C TYR A 38 2.82 4.57 -4.17
N VAL A 39 4.14 4.41 -4.00
CA VAL A 39 4.71 3.53 -2.95
C VAL A 39 4.39 4.05 -1.56
N GLU A 40 4.46 5.37 -1.36
CA GLU A 40 4.11 6.00 -0.08
C GLU A 40 2.62 5.89 0.19
N LYS A 41 1.78 6.08 -0.83
CA LYS A 41 0.32 5.94 -0.72
C LYS A 41 -0.13 4.48 -0.50
N ALA A 42 0.61 3.49 -1.01
CA ALA A 42 0.31 2.07 -0.83
C ALA A 42 0.80 1.50 0.51
N THR A 43 1.84 2.10 1.11
CA THR A 43 2.44 1.66 2.40
C THR A 43 1.40 1.44 3.52
N PRO A 44 0.45 2.35 3.82
CA PRO A 44 -0.51 2.13 4.91
C PRO A 44 -1.40 0.89 4.69
N PHE A 45 -1.84 0.65 3.46
CA PHE A 45 -2.65 -0.53 3.15
C PHE A 45 -1.83 -1.81 3.22
N PHE A 46 -0.58 -1.79 2.74
CA PHE A 46 0.34 -2.90 2.88
C PHE A 46 0.55 -3.29 4.35
N MET A 47 0.75 -2.30 5.24
CA MET A 47 0.86 -2.52 6.68
C MET A 47 -0.44 -3.11 7.27
N MET A 48 -1.61 -2.63 6.82
CA MET A 48 -2.89 -3.21 7.24
C MET A 48 -3.04 -4.67 6.81
N LEU A 49 -2.62 -5.03 5.60
CA LEU A 49 -2.64 -6.41 5.12
C LEU A 49 -1.71 -7.31 5.93
N MET A 50 -0.50 -6.84 6.25
CA MET A 50 0.42 -7.56 7.13
C MET A 50 -0.17 -7.80 8.52
N LEU A 51 -0.76 -6.77 9.14
CA LEU A 51 -1.41 -6.91 10.44
C LEU A 51 -2.63 -7.86 10.36
N SER A 52 -3.40 -7.75 9.28
CA SER A 52 -4.56 -8.62 9.07
C SER A 52 -4.16 -10.08 8.94
N GLU A 53 -3.04 -10.38 8.28
CA GLU A 53 -2.49 -11.74 8.22
C GLU A 53 -2.20 -12.29 9.62
N LEU A 54 -1.53 -11.51 10.48
CA LEU A 54 -1.25 -11.93 11.87
C LEU A 54 -2.54 -12.17 12.67
N LEU A 55 -3.51 -11.26 12.55
CA LEU A 55 -4.79 -11.35 13.28
C LEU A 55 -5.62 -12.55 12.82
N ILE A 56 -5.73 -12.78 11.50
CA ILE A 56 -6.47 -13.91 10.93
C ILE A 56 -5.76 -15.22 11.24
N GLY A 57 -4.43 -15.26 11.14
CA GLY A 57 -3.62 -16.43 11.48
C GLY A 57 -3.79 -16.83 12.95
N TRP A 58 -3.77 -15.84 13.84
CA TRP A 58 -4.05 -16.05 15.26
C TRP A 58 -5.48 -16.54 15.50
N ALA A 59 -6.48 -15.89 14.90
CA ALA A 59 -7.88 -16.28 15.06
C ALA A 59 -8.17 -17.71 14.55
N LYS A 60 -7.51 -18.14 13.47
CA LYS A 60 -7.68 -19.50 12.91
C LYS A 60 -6.97 -20.58 13.71
N THR A 61 -5.77 -20.30 14.23
CA THR A 61 -4.90 -21.33 14.81
C THR A 61 -4.91 -21.34 16.34
N GLY A 62 -5.43 -20.28 16.97
CA GLY A 62 -5.42 -20.08 18.43
C GLY A 62 -4.03 -19.77 19.01
N SER A 63 -2.99 -19.81 18.18
CA SER A 63 -1.62 -19.45 18.51
C SER A 63 -1.08 -18.46 17.48
N LEU A 64 -0.14 -17.61 17.91
CA LEU A 64 0.52 -16.65 17.04
C LEU A 64 1.52 -17.39 16.14
N VAL A 65 1.03 -18.08 15.12
CA VAL A 65 1.89 -18.73 14.12
C VAL A 65 2.40 -17.64 13.18
N ILE A 66 3.53 -17.05 13.56
CA ILE A 66 4.25 -16.13 12.69
C ILE A 66 4.93 -16.97 11.60
N ARG A 67 4.43 -16.88 10.37
CA ARG A 67 5.10 -17.46 9.19
C ARG A 67 6.31 -16.59 8.86
N ILE A 68 7.45 -16.88 9.52
CA ILE A 68 8.68 -16.10 9.40
C ILE A 68 9.11 -15.95 7.94
N ASN A 69 8.95 -17.00 7.13
CA ASN A 69 9.22 -16.95 5.69
C ASN A 69 8.42 -15.85 4.99
N ASP A 70 7.11 -15.82 5.18
CA ASP A 70 6.21 -14.84 4.58
C ASP A 70 6.46 -13.43 5.11
N GLY A 71 6.83 -13.29 6.39
CA GLY A 71 7.26 -12.02 6.97
C GLY A 71 8.54 -11.48 6.32
N ILE A 72 9.55 -12.33 6.11
CA ILE A 72 10.79 -11.96 5.43
C ILE A 72 10.52 -11.58 3.97
N THR A 73 9.70 -12.36 3.25
CA THR A 73 9.32 -12.06 1.86
C THR A 73 8.58 -10.73 1.77
N SER A 74 7.61 -10.47 2.66
CA SER A 74 6.84 -9.23 2.68
C SER A 74 7.71 -8.02 2.99
N LEU A 75 8.60 -8.13 4.00
CA LEU A 75 9.54 -7.06 4.31
C LEU A 75 10.50 -6.77 3.16
N SER A 76 11.02 -7.84 2.53
CA SER A 76 11.91 -7.72 1.37
C SER A 76 11.21 -7.05 0.19
N ALA A 77 9.95 -7.39 -0.07
CA ALA A 77 9.13 -6.75 -1.10
C ALA A 77 8.90 -5.25 -0.81
N GLY A 78 8.65 -4.89 0.44
CA GLY A 78 8.49 -3.49 0.86
C GLY A 78 9.78 -2.66 0.78
N VAL A 79 10.94 -3.27 1.08
CA VAL A 79 12.25 -2.61 0.87
C VAL A 79 12.52 -2.44 -0.62
N MET A 80 12.30 -3.49 -1.42
CA MET A 80 12.48 -3.45 -2.87
C MET A 80 11.60 -2.39 -3.54
N SER A 81 10.35 -2.23 -3.09
CA SER A 81 9.44 -1.22 -3.65
C SER A 81 9.91 0.21 -3.42
N ARG A 82 10.75 0.47 -2.42
CA ARG A 82 11.33 1.79 -2.14
C ARG A 82 12.66 2.03 -2.84
N LEU A 83 13.40 0.97 -3.16
CA LEU A 83 14.67 1.03 -3.89
C LEU A 83 14.47 1.20 -5.40
N SER A 84 13.31 0.81 -5.93
CA SER A 84 12.94 0.99 -7.34
C SER A 84 12.48 2.42 -7.67
N LYS A 85 13.05 3.43 -7.01
CA LYS A 85 12.89 4.86 -7.37
C LYS A 85 13.97 5.27 -8.35
#